data_AF-A0A367JBG5-F1
#
_entry.id   AF-A0A367JBG5-F1
#
_cell.length_a   1.000
_cell.length_b   1.000
_cell.length_c   1.000
_cell.angle_alpha   90.00
_cell.angle_beta   90.00
_cell.angle_gamma   90.00
#
_symmetry.space_group_name_H-M   'P 1'
#
loop_
_entity.id
_entity.type
_entity.pdbx_description
1 polymer ?
#
loop_
_entity_poly.entity_id
_entity_poly.type
_entity_poly.pdbx_seq_one_letter_code
_entity_poly.pdbx_strand_id
1 'polypeptide(L)'
;MHIKMYKFVCILLVYMIVAVFAQQQECQGVKIIYPKPDSNIQEQDLTYFILGNSEKKDVGYLVQVDIVQDTNKVVNTWKGHDELLRVTAIQQDLSQLSKQASPNTFWFRATIEQDGRECQIESGKFKMTS
;
A
#
# COMPACT_ATOMS: atom_id res chain seq x y z
N MET A 1 -22.61 48.35 26.24
CA MET A 1 -22.53 48.05 24.80
C MET A 1 -21.40 47.04 24.56
N HIS A 2 -21.65 45.74 24.78
CA HIS A 2 -20.66 44.67 24.61
C HIS A 2 -21.33 43.45 23.96
N ILE A 3 -21.82 43.61 22.73
CA ILE A 3 -22.41 42.51 21.94
C ILE A 3 -21.89 42.62 20.51
N LYS A 4 -20.57 42.57 20.28
CA LYS A 4 -20.04 42.43 18.90
C LYS A 4 -18.72 41.63 18.74
N MET A 5 -18.03 41.23 19.81
CA MET A 5 -16.70 40.61 19.69
C MET A 5 -16.64 39.08 19.74
N TYR A 6 -17.75 38.38 20.04
CA TYR A 6 -17.73 36.90 20.12
C TYR A 6 -18.18 36.20 18.82
N LYS A 7 -18.92 36.89 17.94
CA LYS A 7 -19.45 36.27 16.71
C LYS A 7 -18.40 36.13 15.60
N PHE A 8 -17.36 36.96 15.59
CA PHE A 8 -16.33 36.91 14.55
C PHE A 8 -15.20 35.90 14.84
N VAL A 9 -14.94 35.59 16.11
CA VAL A 9 -13.86 34.66 16.49
C VAL A 9 -14.28 33.19 16.26
N CYS A 10 -15.57 32.87 16.39
CA CYS A 10 -16.04 31.50 16.16
C CYS A 10 -16.10 31.09 14.68
N ILE A 11 -16.20 32.04 13.74
CA ILE A 11 -16.36 31.73 12.30
C ILE A 11 -15.00 31.42 11.64
N LEU A 12 -13.90 31.98 12.14
CA LEU A 12 -12.55 31.73 11.61
C LEU A 12 -11.98 30.37 12.02
N LEU A 13 -12.45 29.77 13.13
CA LEU A 13 -11.98 28.46 13.60
C LEU A 13 -12.58 27.27 12.84
N VAL A 14 -13.72 27.45 12.16
CA VAL A 14 -14.39 26.36 11.41
C VAL A 14 -13.73 26.11 10.06
N TYR A 15 -12.97 27.07 9.51
CA TYR A 15 -12.33 26.95 8.20
C TYR A 15 -10.94 26.28 8.21
N MET A 16 -10.32 26.09 9.38
CA MET A 16 -8.99 25.45 9.49
C MET A 16 -9.05 23.93 9.69
N ILE A 17 -10.24 23.33 9.56
CA ILE A 17 -10.43 21.88 9.58
C ILE A 17 -10.97 21.41 8.24
N VAL A 18 -10.45 21.94 7.13
CA VAL A 18 -10.30 21.09 5.94
C VAL A 18 -9.13 20.19 6.27
N ALA A 19 -9.43 19.18 7.09
CA ALA A 19 -8.58 18.04 7.25
C ALA A 19 -8.12 17.65 5.85
N VAL A 20 -6.81 17.71 5.64
CA VAL A 20 -6.13 16.98 4.58
C VAL A 20 -6.37 15.51 4.92
N PHE A 21 -7.60 15.05 4.72
CA PHE A 21 -7.86 13.68 4.43
C PHE A 21 -7.14 13.51 3.10
N ALA A 22 -5.88 13.06 3.16
CA ALA A 22 -5.36 12.22 2.11
C ALA A 22 -6.37 11.07 2.01
N GLN A 23 -7.45 11.27 1.24
CA GLN A 23 -8.31 10.19 0.82
C GLN A 23 -7.36 9.31 0.05
N GLN A 24 -6.89 8.25 0.70
CA GLN A 24 -6.12 7.21 0.08
C GLN A 24 -7.03 6.66 -1.01
N GLN A 25 -6.83 7.16 -2.22
CA GLN A 25 -7.69 6.87 -3.35
C GLN A 25 -7.56 5.37 -3.58
N GLU A 26 -8.68 4.64 -3.51
CA GLU A 26 -8.65 3.20 -3.72
C GLU A 26 -8.24 2.91 -5.16
N CYS A 27 -7.30 1.98 -5.36
CA CYS A 27 -6.90 1.56 -6.70
C CYS A 27 -8.07 0.87 -7.40
N GLN A 28 -8.52 1.45 -8.51
CA GLN A 28 -9.71 0.96 -9.21
C GLN A 28 -9.42 -0.33 -9.95
N GLY A 29 -10.25 -1.36 -9.71
CA GLY A 29 -10.17 -2.66 -10.37
C GLY A 29 -8.92 -3.49 -10.07
N VAL A 30 -8.04 -3.03 -9.17
CA VAL A 30 -6.83 -3.76 -8.79
C VAL A 30 -7.04 -4.50 -7.48
N LYS A 31 -6.65 -5.77 -7.45
CA LYS A 31 -6.64 -6.59 -6.23
C LYS A 31 -5.37 -7.38 -6.09
N ILE A 32 -4.93 -7.59 -4.85
CA ILE A 32 -3.83 -8.51 -4.55
C ILE A 32 -4.37 -9.94 -4.54
N ILE A 33 -3.80 -10.78 -5.39
CA ILE A 33 -4.13 -12.21 -5.50
C ILE A 33 -3.28 -13.01 -4.51
N TYR A 34 -2.01 -12.66 -4.38
CA TYR A 34 -1.03 -13.35 -3.53
C TYR A 34 0.03 -12.33 -3.02
N PRO A 35 0.49 -12.43 -1.75
CA PRO A 35 0.21 -13.50 -0.78
C PRO A 35 -1.21 -13.46 -0.23
N LYS A 36 -1.69 -14.63 0.24
CA LYS A 36 -2.94 -14.71 0.97
C LYS A 36 -2.75 -14.20 2.40
N PRO A 37 -3.76 -13.58 3.02
CA PRO A 37 -3.72 -13.26 4.43
C PRO A 37 -3.39 -14.51 5.27
N ASP A 38 -2.59 -14.32 6.30
CA ASP A 38 -2.15 -15.33 7.27
C ASP A 38 -1.37 -16.51 6.65
N SER A 39 -0.85 -16.35 5.43
CA SER A 39 0.03 -17.34 4.82
C SER A 39 1.38 -17.41 5.56
N ASN A 40 1.92 -18.63 5.62
CA ASN A 40 3.29 -18.90 6.05
C ASN A 40 4.13 -19.15 4.81
N ILE A 41 5.14 -18.33 4.61
CA ILE A 41 6.03 -18.38 3.45
C ILE A 41 7.38 -18.92 3.93
N GLN A 42 7.89 -19.96 3.25
CA GLN A 42 9.19 -20.51 3.62
C GLN A 42 10.32 -19.60 3.17
N GLU A 43 11.36 -19.50 3.98
CA GLU A 43 12.55 -18.68 3.71
C GLU A 43 13.21 -18.99 2.35
N GLN A 44 13.25 -20.27 1.99
CA GLN A 44 13.86 -20.75 0.75
C GLN A 44 13.00 -20.52 -0.50
N ASP A 45 11.76 -20.04 -0.35
CA ASP A 45 10.85 -19.86 -1.46
C ASP A 45 11.01 -18.47 -2.09
N LEU A 46 11.27 -18.45 -3.40
CA LEU A 46 11.03 -17.26 -4.20
C LEU A 46 9.54 -16.92 -4.13
N THR A 47 9.24 -15.78 -3.52
CA THR A 47 7.86 -15.34 -3.33
C THR A 47 7.47 -14.39 -4.44
N TYR A 48 6.27 -14.58 -4.97
CA TYR A 48 5.68 -13.65 -5.92
C TYR A 48 4.77 -12.68 -5.19
N PHE A 49 4.70 -11.46 -5.66
CA PHE A 49 3.61 -10.54 -5.40
C PHE A 49 2.74 -10.50 -6.64
N ILE A 50 1.47 -10.89 -6.54
CA ILE A 50 0.59 -11.05 -7.70
C ILE A 50 -0.60 -10.12 -7.56
N LEU A 51 -0.79 -9.27 -8.56
CA LEU A 51 -1.94 -8.39 -8.73
C LEU A 51 -2.85 -8.90 -9.84
N GLY A 52 -4.16 -8.73 -9.65
CA GLY A 52 -5.14 -8.85 -10.70
C GLY A 52 -5.73 -7.48 -11.02
N ASN A 53 -5.86 -7.16 -12.31
CA ASN A 53 -6.55 -5.98 -12.81
C ASN A 53 -7.84 -6.42 -13.54
N SER A 54 -8.99 -5.93 -13.11
CA SER A 54 -10.28 -6.18 -13.75
C SER A 54 -10.67 -5.12 -14.78
N GLU A 55 -9.96 -4.00 -14.84
CA GLU A 55 -10.26 -2.95 -15.79
C GLU A 55 -9.91 -3.37 -17.22
N LYS A 56 -10.80 -3.04 -18.16
CA LYS A 56 -10.66 -3.42 -19.57
C LYS A 56 -9.93 -2.36 -20.40
N LYS A 57 -9.77 -1.14 -19.87
CA LYS A 57 -9.36 0.03 -20.66
C LYS A 57 -8.38 1.00 -19.99
N ASP A 58 -8.10 0.84 -18.70
CA ASP A 58 -7.22 1.80 -18.01
C ASP A 58 -5.81 1.22 -17.88
N VAL A 59 -4.87 1.93 -18.50
CA VAL A 59 -3.44 1.64 -18.42
C VAL A 59 -2.94 2.16 -17.08
N GLY A 60 -2.97 1.30 -16.07
CA GLY A 60 -2.30 1.55 -14.81
C GLY A 60 -0.85 1.07 -14.86
N TYR A 61 0.04 1.67 -14.07
CA TYR A 61 1.42 1.24 -13.94
C TYR A 61 1.73 0.87 -12.51
N LEU A 62 2.38 -0.27 -12.31
CA LEU A 62 2.95 -0.66 -11.04
C LEU A 62 4.31 0.01 -10.89
N VAL A 63 4.41 0.95 -9.96
CA VAL A 63 5.60 1.80 -9.83
C VAL A 63 6.47 1.43 -8.63
N GLN A 64 5.86 0.89 -7.57
CA GLN A 64 6.57 0.49 -6.38
C GLN A 64 5.88 -0.69 -5.69
N VAL A 65 6.69 -1.58 -5.11
CA VAL A 65 6.23 -2.61 -4.16
C VAL A 65 7.17 -2.62 -2.97
N ASP A 66 6.66 -2.22 -1.82
CA ASP A 66 7.36 -2.27 -0.54
C ASP A 66 7.02 -3.57 0.18
N ILE A 67 8.00 -4.15 0.86
CA ILE A 67 7.78 -5.11 1.93
C ILE A 67 7.86 -4.34 3.24
N VAL A 68 6.78 -4.42 4.01
CA VAL A 68 6.61 -3.70 5.26
C VAL A 68 6.55 -4.70 6.41
N GLN A 69 7.22 -4.38 7.52
CA GLN A 69 7.20 -5.13 8.77
C GLN A 69 6.26 -4.48 9.78
N ASP A 70 5.76 -5.24 10.77
CA ASP A 70 4.77 -4.82 11.79
C ASP A 70 5.03 -3.48 12.52
N THR A 71 6.27 -2.99 12.52
CA THR A 71 6.64 -1.63 12.98
C THR A 71 6.34 -0.52 11.95
N ASN A 72 5.62 -0.83 10.88
CA ASN A 72 5.45 -0.02 9.67
C ASN A 72 6.77 0.37 9.00
N LYS A 73 7.84 -0.40 9.27
CA LYS A 73 9.15 -0.21 8.68
C LYS A 73 9.19 -0.87 7.31
N VAL A 74 9.56 -0.11 6.29
CA VAL A 74 9.91 -0.66 4.96
C VAL A 74 11.26 -1.37 5.07
N VAL A 75 11.27 -2.66 4.75
CA VAL A 75 12.46 -3.53 4.84
C VAL A 75 13.03 -3.89 3.48
N ASN A 76 12.25 -3.78 2.42
CA ASN A 76 12.68 -3.94 1.04
C ASN A 76 11.72 -3.15 0.13
N THR A 77 12.22 -2.66 -1.00
CA THR A 77 11.45 -1.93 -2.00
C THR A 77 11.90 -2.36 -3.39
N TRP A 78 10.95 -2.83 -4.19
CA TRP A 78 11.07 -2.87 -5.63
C TRP A 78 10.51 -1.59 -6.24
N LYS A 79 11.17 -1.07 -7.28
CA LYS A 79 10.70 0.07 -8.08
C LYS A 79 10.74 -0.30 -9.56
N GLY A 80 9.75 0.18 -10.30
CA GLY A 80 9.64 -0.04 -11.74
C GLY A 80 8.61 0.90 -12.36
N HIS A 81 8.16 0.56 -13.55
CA HIS A 81 7.06 1.25 -14.23
C HIS A 81 6.39 0.25 -15.19
N ASP A 82 5.88 -0.83 -14.59
CA ASP A 82 5.38 -1.98 -15.35
C ASP A 82 3.88 -1.82 -15.58
N GLU A 83 3.43 -2.03 -16.82
CA GLU A 83 2.01 -1.98 -17.15
C GLU A 83 1.20 -3.01 -16.33
N LEU A 84 0.06 -2.56 -15.78
CA LEU A 84 -0.89 -3.40 -15.09
C LEU A 84 -1.74 -4.20 -16.09
N LEU A 85 -1.17 -5.32 -16.51
CA LEU A 85 -1.88 -6.35 -17.23
C LEU A 85 -2.99 -6.96 -16.35
N ARG A 86 -3.86 -7.76 -16.97
CA ARG A 86 -4.92 -8.50 -16.26
C ARG A 86 -4.39 -9.28 -15.05
N VAL A 87 -3.17 -9.80 -15.16
CA VAL A 87 -2.40 -10.35 -14.04
C VAL A 87 -0.97 -9.86 -14.18
N THR A 88 -0.45 -9.23 -13.12
CA THR A 88 0.95 -8.81 -13.01
C THR A 88 1.58 -9.54 -11.83
N ALA A 89 2.77 -10.10 -12.03
CA ALA A 89 3.50 -10.82 -10.99
C ALA A 89 4.92 -10.28 -10.88
N ILE A 90 5.33 -9.89 -9.67
CA ILE A 90 6.70 -9.49 -9.37
C ILE A 90 7.31 -10.54 -8.46
N GLN A 91 8.48 -11.05 -8.85
CA GLN A 91 9.26 -11.90 -7.98
C GLN A 91 10.01 -11.06 -6.95
N GLN A 92 9.91 -11.44 -5.68
CA GLN A 92 10.54 -10.76 -4.55
C GLN A 92 11.45 -11.73 -3.83
N ASP A 93 12.69 -11.32 -3.61
CA ASP A 93 13.64 -12.05 -2.77
C ASP A 93 13.39 -11.71 -1.30
N LEU A 94 12.96 -12.71 -0.53
CA LEU A 94 12.67 -12.59 0.89
C LEU A 94 13.82 -13.11 1.79
N SER A 95 14.93 -13.55 1.21
CA SER A 95 16.06 -14.15 1.94
C SER A 95 16.69 -13.24 3.01
N GLN A 96 16.48 -11.93 2.91
CA GLN A 96 16.97 -10.98 3.92
C GLN A 96 16.00 -10.82 5.10
N LEU A 97 14.75 -11.26 4.98
CA LEU A 97 13.71 -11.10 6.00
C LEU A 97 13.82 -12.16 7.10
N SER A 98 14.26 -13.37 6.75
CA SER A 98 14.44 -14.50 7.67
C SER A 98 15.50 -14.25 8.74
N LYS A 99 16.48 -13.39 8.46
CA LYS A 99 17.54 -12.99 9.39
C LYS A 99 17.04 -12.12 10.55
N GLN A 100 15.79 -11.67 10.51
CA GLN A 100 15.20 -10.84 11.55
C GLN A 100 14.52 -11.72 12.62
N ALA A 101 14.86 -11.51 13.89
CA ALA A 101 14.37 -12.31 15.01
C ALA A 101 12.82 -12.35 15.08
N SER A 102 12.27 -13.57 15.14
CA SER A 102 10.83 -13.90 15.16
C SER A 102 10.10 -13.39 16.42
N PRO A 103 8.78 -13.09 16.35
CA PRO A 103 7.91 -13.15 15.16
C PRO A 103 7.83 -11.82 14.40
N ASN A 104 8.21 -11.85 13.12
CA ASN A 104 8.04 -10.71 12.23
C ASN A 104 6.92 -10.99 11.25
N THR A 105 5.83 -10.24 11.41
CA THR A 105 4.73 -10.22 10.46
C THR A 105 5.04 -9.20 9.38
N PHE A 106 4.79 -9.56 8.12
CA PHE A 106 5.09 -8.74 6.95
C PHE A 106 3.85 -8.56 6.07
N TRP A 107 3.84 -7.53 5.22
CA TRP A 107 2.88 -7.36 4.13
C TRP A 107 3.52 -6.61 2.98
N PHE A 108 2.93 -6.76 1.79
CA PHE A 108 3.30 -5.93 0.64
C PHE A 108 2.44 -4.68 0.60
N ARG A 109 3.05 -3.54 0.28
CA ARG A 109 2.36 -2.29 -0.08
C ARG A 109 2.77 -1.93 -1.50
N ALA A 110 1.80 -1.94 -2.42
CA ALA A 110 2.03 -1.54 -3.79
C ALA A 110 1.54 -0.11 -4.02
N THR A 111 2.36 0.68 -4.72
CA THR A 111 1.96 1.97 -5.29
C THR A 111 1.73 1.78 -6.78
N ILE A 112 0.58 2.25 -7.23
CA ILE A 112 0.11 2.13 -8.60
C ILE A 112 -0.23 3.52 -9.12
N GLU A 113 0.18 3.81 -10.35
CA GLU A 113 -0.22 5.02 -11.07
C GLU A 113 -1.41 4.69 -11.98
N GLN A 114 -2.53 5.41 -11.80
CA GLN A 114 -3.73 5.33 -12.63
C GLN A 114 -4.22 6.77 -12.91
N ASP A 115 -4.51 7.09 -14.17
CA ASP A 115 -5.00 8.42 -14.59
C ASP A 115 -4.14 9.60 -14.10
N GLY A 116 -2.81 9.41 -14.09
CA GLY A 116 -1.84 10.42 -13.63
C GLY A 116 -1.87 10.67 -12.13
N ARG A 117 -2.44 9.74 -11.34
CA ARG A 117 -2.46 9.79 -9.87
C ARG A 117 -1.94 8.50 -9.29
N GLU A 118 -1.31 8.60 -8.12
CA GLU A 118 -0.89 7.42 -7.36
C GLU A 118 -1.99 6.96 -6.40
N CYS A 119 -2.19 5.65 -6.35
CA CYS A 119 -3.01 4.95 -5.37
C CYS A 119 -2.15 3.87 -4.67
N GLN A 120 -2.57 3.45 -3.48
CA GLN A 120 -1.87 2.41 -2.72
C GLN A 120 -2.81 1.27 -2.33
N ILE A 121 -2.32 0.04 -2.43
CA ILE A 121 -3.01 -1.17 -2.00
C ILE A 121 -2.07 -2.05 -1.17
N GLU A 122 -2.60 -2.67 -0.12
CA GLU A 122 -1.83 -3.52 0.79
C GLU A 122 -2.33 -4.98 0.76
N SER A 123 -1.39 -5.92 0.85
CA SER A 123 -1.71 -7.34 0.95
C SER A 123 -2.25 -7.67 2.35
N GLY A 124 -2.81 -8.87 2.47
CA GLY A 124 -2.90 -9.49 3.79
C GLY A 124 -1.52 -9.63 4.42
N LYS A 125 -1.48 -9.62 5.75
CA LYS A 125 -0.27 -9.92 6.52
C LYS A 125 0.12 -11.40 6.34
N PHE A 126 1.41 -11.68 6.28
CA PHE A 126 1.98 -13.03 6.19
C PHE A 126 3.16 -13.17 7.14
N LYS A 127 3.55 -14.42 7.43
CA LYS A 127 4.69 -14.74 8.29
C LYS A 127 5.75 -15.49 7.50
N MET A 128 7.01 -15.26 7.85
CA MET A 128 8.12 -16.06 7.37
C MET A 128 8.35 -17.24 8.32
N THR A 129 8.50 -18.44 7.76
CA THR A 129 8.91 -19.64 8.49
C THR A 129 10.24 -20.14 7.94
N SER A 130 11.18 -20.44 8.84
CA SER A 130 12.42 -21.16 8.49
C SER A 130 12.15 -22.61 8.11
#